data_AF-A0A957UXH3-F1
#
_entry.id   AF-A0A957UXH3-F1
#
_cell.length_a   1.000
_cell.length_b   1.000
_cell.length_c   1.000
_cell.angle_alpha   90.00
_cell.angle_beta   90.00
_cell.angle_gamma   90.00
#
_symmetry.space_group_name_H-M   'P 1'
#
loop_
_entity.id
_entity.type
_entity.pdbx_description
1 polymer ?
#
loop_
_entity_poly.entity_id
_entity_poly.type
_entity_poly.pdbx_seq_one_letter_code
_entity_poly.pdbx_strand_id
1 'polypeptide(L)'
;MLFKSQKTSSLLLLISAALALLILAWKLPDRQLADGVATPRRQVQQAWQSAISIGQYQYRSTILQTTHPTLRAENVGRTTRTAQFVLEGEMDGPADRMELQLTAPNRPPVEIKIEQGVGYGRLSQDDPWTQVDVAADLFA
;
A
#
# COMPACT_ATOMS: atom_id res chain seq x y z
N MET A 1 66.58 41.07 -12.81
CA MET A 1 65.77 40.35 -11.79
C MET A 1 64.30 40.46 -12.18
N LEU A 2 63.67 39.43 -12.77
CA LEU A 2 62.21 39.37 -13.01
C LEU A 2 61.77 37.95 -13.43
N PHE A 3 61.98 36.96 -12.56
CA PHE A 3 61.45 35.60 -12.70
C PHE A 3 60.93 35.14 -11.32
N LYS A 4 59.82 35.69 -10.85
CA LYS A 4 59.19 35.23 -9.60
C LYS A 4 57.67 35.14 -9.61
N SER A 5 56.99 35.68 -10.63
CA SER A 5 55.51 35.75 -10.67
C SER A 5 54.82 34.51 -11.27
N GLN A 6 55.56 33.60 -11.92
CA GLN A 6 54.95 32.46 -12.63
C GLN A 6 54.58 31.30 -11.69
N LYS A 7 55.40 31.05 -10.67
CA LYS A 7 55.21 29.94 -9.72
C LYS A 7 54.02 30.15 -8.78
N THR A 8 53.75 31.41 -8.39
CA THR A 8 52.64 31.76 -7.49
C THR A 8 51.28 31.62 -8.17
N SER A 9 51.19 31.92 -9.47
CA SER A 9 49.96 31.78 -10.26
C SER A 9 49.57 30.30 -10.44
N SER A 10 50.53 29.43 -10.76
CA SER A 10 50.28 27.98 -10.84
C SER A 10 49.88 27.37 -9.49
N LEU A 11 50.45 27.85 -8.39
CA LEU A 11 50.12 27.37 -7.04
C LEU A 11 48.69 27.76 -6.64
N LEU A 12 48.27 28.99 -6.94
CA LEU A 12 46.92 29.47 -6.67
C LEU A 12 45.86 28.72 -7.50
N LEU A 13 46.17 28.41 -8.77
CA LEU A 13 45.28 27.61 -9.63
C LEU A 13 45.09 26.20 -9.08
N LEU A 14 46.17 25.54 -8.63
CA LEU A 14 46.11 24.20 -8.03
C LEU A 14 45.30 24.18 -6.73
N ILE A 15 45.45 25.20 -5.88
CA ILE A 15 44.66 25.33 -4.65
C ILE A 15 43.17 25.53 -4.98
N SER A 16 42.85 26.37 -5.97
CA SER A 16 41.47 26.60 -6.38
C SER A 16 40.81 25.32 -6.94
N ALA A 17 41.56 24.54 -7.73
CA ALA A 17 41.10 23.28 -8.30
C ALA A 17 40.88 22.22 -7.21
N ALA A 18 41.81 22.13 -6.24
CA ALA A 18 41.66 21.24 -5.10
C ALA A 18 40.46 21.61 -4.23
N LEU A 19 40.23 22.91 -4.02
CA LEU A 19 39.08 23.39 -3.24
C LEU A 19 37.76 23.15 -3.96
N ALA A 20 37.71 23.35 -5.28
CA ALA A 20 36.55 23.04 -6.10
C ALA A 20 36.22 21.54 -6.08
N LEU A 21 37.24 20.67 -6.16
CA LEU A 21 37.08 19.23 -6.03
C LEU A 21 36.59 18.84 -4.63
N LEU A 22 37.06 19.50 -3.58
CA LEU A 22 36.61 19.25 -2.20
C LEU A 22 35.14 19.62 -2.01
N ILE A 23 34.72 20.78 -2.55
CA ILE A 23 33.32 21.23 -2.50
C ILE A 23 32.43 20.30 -3.33
N LEU A 24 32.90 19.84 -4.48
CA LEU A 24 32.16 18.89 -5.31
C LEU A 24 32.03 17.52 -4.62
N ALA A 25 33.06 17.10 -3.88
CA ALA A 25 33.00 15.89 -3.06
C ALA A 25 32.00 16.01 -1.91
N TRP A 26 31.82 17.21 -1.33
CA TRP A 26 30.79 17.47 -0.31
C TRP A 26 29.37 17.51 -0.88
N LYS A 27 29.21 17.65 -2.20
CA LYS A 27 27.92 17.60 -2.91
C LYS A 27 27.59 16.22 -3.44
N LEU A 28 28.47 15.23 -3.29
CA LEU A 28 28.10 13.84 -3.53
C LEU A 28 27.01 13.50 -2.51
N PRO A 29 25.79 13.14 -2.94
CA PRO A 29 24.80 12.60 -2.03
C PRO A 29 25.45 11.41 -1.33
N ASP A 30 25.28 11.30 -0.01
CA ASP A 30 25.69 10.12 0.75
C ASP A 30 25.15 8.90 0.01
N ARG A 31 26.03 8.25 -0.76
CA ARG A 31 25.79 6.90 -1.26
C ARG A 31 25.91 6.06 -0.02
N GLN A 32 24.83 6.04 0.76
CA GLN A 32 24.63 5.12 1.85
C GLN A 32 24.96 3.76 1.27
N LEU A 33 26.09 3.21 1.69
CA LEU A 33 26.46 1.81 1.55
C LEU A 33 25.43 1.02 2.35
N ALA A 34 24.22 0.94 1.82
CA ALA A 34 23.11 0.22 2.40
C ALA A 34 23.12 -1.24 1.91
N ASP A 35 24.30 -1.88 1.94
CA ASP A 35 24.39 -3.35 1.92
C ASP A 35 24.22 -3.90 3.34
N GLY A 36 23.22 -3.38 4.04
CA GLY A 36 22.70 -3.96 5.26
C GLY A 36 21.43 -4.70 4.90
N VAL A 37 21.49 -6.04 4.86
CA VAL A 37 20.34 -6.95 4.67
C VAL A 37 19.08 -6.30 5.19
N ALA A 38 18.21 -5.85 4.28
CA ALA A 38 16.98 -5.19 4.66
C ALA A 38 16.25 -6.13 5.61
N THR A 39 15.97 -5.67 6.83
CA THR A 39 15.26 -6.49 7.81
C THR A 39 13.94 -6.96 7.18
N PRO A 40 13.44 -8.16 7.51
CA PRO A 40 12.19 -8.66 6.94
C PRO A 40 11.05 -7.62 7.02
N ARG A 41 11.00 -6.85 8.11
CA ARG A 41 10.08 -5.73 8.29
C ARG A 41 10.23 -4.64 7.21
N ARG A 42 11.45 -4.20 6.89
CA ARG A 42 11.69 -3.21 5.83
C ARG A 42 11.29 -3.73 4.47
N GLN A 43 11.57 -4.99 4.18
CA GLN A 43 11.18 -5.61 2.90
C GLN A 43 9.66 -5.64 2.72
N VAL A 44 8.93 -6.06 3.76
CA VAL A 44 7.45 -6.05 3.75
C VAL A 44 6.92 -4.63 3.60
N GLN A 45 7.48 -3.66 4.34
CA GLN A 45 7.03 -2.28 4.27
C GLN A 45 7.31 -1.63 2.90
N GLN A 46 8.46 -1.94 2.28
CA GLN A 46 8.75 -1.50 0.92
C GLN A 46 7.81 -2.13 -0.10
N ALA A 47 7.54 -3.44 0.00
CA ALA A 47 6.58 -4.12 -0.86
C ALA A 47 5.18 -3.51 -0.74
N TRP A 48 4.75 -3.20 0.48
CA TRP A 48 3.47 -2.54 0.75
C TRP A 48 3.41 -1.13 0.14
N GLN A 49 4.46 -0.33 0.34
CA GLN A 49 4.52 1.02 -0.23
C GLN A 49 4.48 0.98 -1.76
N SER A 50 5.20 0.05 -2.37
CA SER A 50 5.17 -0.16 -3.82
C SER A 50 3.78 -0.55 -4.31
N ALA A 51 3.11 -1.50 -3.63
CA ALA A 51 1.75 -1.91 -3.98
C ALA A 51 0.75 -0.74 -3.93
N ILE A 52 0.82 0.10 -2.89
CA ILE A 52 -0.02 1.31 -2.80
C ILE A 52 0.33 2.31 -3.91
N SER A 53 1.62 2.51 -4.22
CA SER A 53 2.04 3.47 -5.24
C SER A 53 1.59 3.12 -6.66
N ILE A 54 1.34 1.84 -6.94
CA ILE A 54 0.79 1.37 -8.21
C ILE A 54 -0.69 1.78 -8.34
N GLY A 55 -1.40 1.92 -7.21
CA GLY A 55 -2.81 2.33 -7.19
C GLY A 55 -3.77 1.29 -7.80
N GLN A 56 -3.25 0.16 -8.27
CA GLN A 56 -4.01 -0.91 -8.89
C GLN A 56 -3.66 -2.25 -8.25
N TYR A 57 -4.65 -2.94 -7.70
CA TYR A 57 -4.44 -4.24 -7.07
C TYR A 57 -5.73 -5.06 -7.03
N GLN A 58 -5.55 -6.38 -7.01
CA GLN A 58 -6.62 -7.34 -6.73
C GLN A 58 -6.40 -7.91 -5.33
N TYR A 59 -7.47 -8.15 -4.61
CA TYR A 59 -7.40 -8.72 -3.28
C TYR A 59 -8.39 -9.87 -3.12
N ARG A 60 -7.99 -10.83 -2.30
CA ARG A 60 -8.83 -11.93 -1.82
C ARG A 60 -8.57 -12.14 -0.35
N SER A 61 -9.63 -12.09 0.45
CA SER A 61 -9.59 -12.25 1.89
C SER A 61 -10.59 -13.33 2.31
N THR A 62 -10.21 -14.11 3.32
CA THR A 62 -11.10 -15.12 3.92
C THR A 62 -11.40 -14.72 5.35
N ILE A 63 -12.67 -14.60 5.70
CA ILE A 63 -13.14 -14.25 7.04
C ILE A 63 -13.75 -15.51 7.68
N LEU A 64 -13.22 -15.93 8.82
CA LEU A 64 -13.76 -17.04 9.59
C LEU A 64 -14.52 -16.49 10.80
N GLN A 65 -15.85 -16.62 10.79
CA GLN A 65 -16.69 -16.23 11.91
C GLN A 65 -17.03 -17.44 12.76
N THR A 66 -16.55 -17.45 14.00
CA THR A 66 -16.88 -18.49 14.99
C THR A 66 -17.91 -17.95 15.98
N THR A 67 -19.03 -18.63 16.10
CA THR A 67 -20.11 -18.29 17.04
C THR A 67 -20.17 -19.33 18.15
N HIS A 68 -19.98 -18.90 19.39
CA HIS A 68 -20.08 -19.73 20.58
C HIS A 68 -21.46 -19.56 21.24
N PRO A 69 -22.17 -20.66 21.53
CA PRO A 69 -23.41 -20.57 22.29
C PRO A 69 -23.13 -20.08 23.72
N THR A 70 -24.00 -19.22 24.24
CA THR A 70 -23.89 -18.76 25.63
C THR A 70 -24.29 -19.87 26.60
N LEU A 71 -23.72 -19.87 27.82
CA LEU A 71 -24.03 -20.87 28.85
C LEU A 71 -25.41 -20.62 29.44
N ARG A 72 -26.46 -21.15 28.79
CA ARG A 72 -27.86 -21.07 29.21
C ARG A 72 -28.54 -22.41 28.97
N ALA A 73 -29.54 -22.75 29.77
CA ALA A 73 -30.29 -24.00 29.63
C ALA A 73 -30.92 -24.17 28.23
N GLU A 74 -31.36 -23.08 27.60
CA GLU A 74 -31.88 -23.03 26.23
C GLU A 74 -30.84 -23.40 25.13
N ASN A 75 -29.55 -23.45 25.49
CA ASN A 75 -28.45 -23.76 24.58
C ASN A 75 -27.85 -25.15 24.80
N VAL A 76 -28.43 -25.98 25.67
CA VAL A 76 -27.97 -27.37 25.87
C VAL A 76 -28.00 -28.13 24.53
N GLY A 77 -26.88 -28.79 24.20
CA GLY A 77 -26.72 -29.51 22.93
C GLY A 77 -26.35 -28.64 21.72
N ARG A 78 -26.30 -27.30 21.85
CA ARG A 78 -25.77 -26.43 20.80
C ARG A 78 -24.24 -26.48 20.79
N THR A 79 -23.66 -26.56 19.60
CA THR A 79 -22.21 -26.58 19.39
C THR A 79 -21.73 -25.26 18.79
N THR A 80 -20.42 -25.00 18.91
CA THR A 80 -19.75 -23.93 18.19
C THR A 80 -19.96 -24.08 16.69
N ARG A 81 -20.25 -22.99 15.99
CA ARG A 81 -20.39 -22.96 14.53
C ARG A 81 -19.33 -22.03 13.94
N THR A 82 -18.69 -22.47 12.87
CA THR A 82 -17.76 -21.64 12.07
C THR A 82 -18.35 -21.43 10.68
N ALA A 83 -18.45 -20.18 10.27
CA ALA A 83 -18.85 -19.78 8.92
C ALA A 83 -17.65 -19.12 8.22
N GLN A 84 -17.41 -19.50 6.97
CA GLN A 84 -16.37 -18.91 6.14
C GLN A 84 -16.98 -17.95 5.12
N PHE A 85 -16.50 -16.72 5.09
CA PHE A 85 -16.86 -15.72 4.10
C PHE A 85 -15.64 -15.45 3.22
N VAL A 86 -15.88 -15.21 1.94
CA VAL A 86 -14.84 -14.85 0.97
C VAL A 86 -15.12 -13.44 0.48
N LEU A 87 -14.14 -12.57 0.62
CA LEU A 87 -14.17 -11.20 0.12
C LEU A 87 -13.16 -11.09 -1.03
N GLU A 88 -13.62 -10.71 -2.20
CA GLU A 88 -12.80 -10.54 -3.39
C GLU A 88 -13.05 -9.17 -3.99
N GLY A 89 -12.07 -8.63 -4.71
CA GLY A 89 -12.26 -7.35 -5.39
C GLY A 89 -11.03 -6.84 -6.09
N GLU A 90 -11.22 -5.69 -6.72
CA GLU A 90 -10.18 -4.93 -7.40
C GLU A 90 -10.29 -3.44 -7.06
N MET A 91 -9.14 -2.77 -7.06
CA MET A 91 -9.02 -1.33 -6.90
C MET A 91 -8.24 -0.80 -8.09
N ASP A 92 -8.74 0.28 -8.70
CA ASP A 92 -8.06 1.10 -9.70
C ASP A 92 -8.19 2.57 -9.28
N GLY A 93 -7.24 3.01 -8.45
CA GLY A 93 -7.18 4.38 -7.94
C GLY A 93 -7.08 5.44 -9.03
N PRO A 94 -6.22 5.30 -10.06
CA PRO A 94 -6.17 6.23 -11.18
C PRO A 94 -7.50 6.38 -11.93
N ALA A 95 -8.30 5.31 -12.02
CA ALA A 95 -9.62 5.33 -12.63
C ALA A 95 -10.76 5.67 -11.66
N ASP A 96 -10.45 5.90 -10.38
CA ASP A 96 -11.43 6.07 -9.28
C ASP A 96 -12.52 4.98 -9.30
N ARG A 97 -12.06 3.74 -9.44
CA ARG A 97 -12.92 2.54 -9.53
C ARG A 97 -12.53 1.52 -8.49
N MET A 98 -13.52 0.96 -7.81
CA MET A 98 -13.35 -0.18 -6.91
C MET A 98 -14.50 -1.15 -7.11
N GLU A 99 -14.21 -2.44 -7.06
CA GLU A 99 -15.22 -3.51 -7.01
C GLU A 99 -14.92 -4.43 -5.83
N LEU A 100 -15.99 -4.92 -5.21
CA LEU A 100 -15.96 -5.79 -4.04
C LEU A 100 -17.12 -6.78 -4.11
N GLN A 101 -16.82 -8.06 -3.90
CA GLN A 101 -17.79 -9.14 -3.79
C GLN A 101 -17.59 -9.88 -2.46
N LEU A 102 -18.66 -9.96 -1.66
CA LEU A 102 -18.73 -10.75 -0.45
C LEU A 102 -19.59 -12.00 -0.68
N THR A 103 -18.98 -13.17 -0.54
CA THR A 103 -19.67 -14.46 -0.61
C THR A 103 -19.80 -15.05 0.79
N ALA A 104 -21.04 -15.33 1.20
CA ALA A 104 -21.36 -15.98 2.46
C ALA A 104 -21.89 -17.42 2.22
N PRO A 105 -21.76 -18.34 3.18
CA PRO A 105 -22.29 -19.69 3.03
C PRO A 105 -23.81 -19.69 2.84
N ASN A 106 -24.30 -20.39 1.82
CA ASN A 106 -25.73 -20.55 1.52
C ASN A 106 -26.48 -19.21 1.31
N ARG A 107 -25.80 -18.17 0.83
CA ARG A 107 -26.39 -16.87 0.49
C ARG A 107 -25.88 -16.44 -0.90
N PRO A 108 -26.67 -15.67 -1.66
CA PRO A 108 -26.17 -15.01 -2.86
C PRO A 108 -25.02 -14.04 -2.51
N PRO A 109 -24.11 -13.79 -3.47
CA PRO A 109 -23.04 -12.81 -3.27
C PRO A 109 -23.61 -11.40 -3.15
N VAL A 110 -23.05 -10.61 -2.25
CA VAL A 110 -23.28 -9.17 -2.16
C VAL A 110 -22.16 -8.47 -2.90
N GLU A 111 -22.49 -7.53 -3.77
CA GLU A 111 -21.51 -6.79 -4.55
C GLU A 111 -21.63 -5.30 -4.25
N ILE A 112 -20.47 -4.64 -4.17
CA ILE A 112 -20.33 -3.20 -4.00
C ILE A 112 -19.35 -2.73 -5.07
N LYS A 113 -19.66 -1.60 -5.70
CA LYS A 113 -18.71 -0.90 -6.55
C LYS A 113 -18.69 0.59 -6.24
N ILE A 114 -17.55 1.22 -6.47
CA ILE A 114 -17.39 2.67 -6.43
C ILE A 114 -16.93 3.10 -7.81
N GLU A 115 -17.62 4.08 -8.38
CA GLU A 115 -17.26 4.71 -9.64
C GLU A 115 -17.35 6.22 -9.45
N GLN A 116 -16.26 6.95 -9.69
CA GLN A 116 -16.24 8.42 -9.62
C GLN A 116 -16.72 8.95 -8.24
N GLY A 117 -16.30 8.28 -7.16
CA GLY A 117 -16.70 8.58 -5.79
C GLY A 117 -18.13 8.20 -5.42
N VAL A 118 -18.91 7.58 -6.32
CA VAL A 118 -20.29 7.14 -6.03
C VAL A 118 -20.33 5.64 -5.75
N GLY A 119 -20.84 5.28 -4.58
CA GLY A 119 -21.04 3.89 -4.17
C GLY A 119 -22.35 3.29 -4.68
N TYR A 120 -22.28 2.08 -5.21
CA TYR A 120 -23.41 1.26 -5.62
C TYR A 120 -23.33 -0.13 -4.99
N GLY A 121 -24.48 -0.73 -4.70
CA GLY A 121 -24.58 -2.06 -4.12
C GLY A 121 -25.71 -2.88 -4.73
N ARG A 122 -25.56 -4.21 -4.70
CA ARG A 122 -26.60 -5.19 -5.03
C ARG A 122 -26.47 -6.44 -4.17
N LEU A 123 -27.60 -7.11 -3.87
CA LEU A 123 -27.66 -8.27 -2.97
C LEU A 123 -27.63 -9.62 -3.71
N SER A 124 -27.75 -9.58 -5.03
CA SER A 124 -27.65 -10.72 -5.94
C SER A 124 -27.24 -10.22 -7.32
N GLN A 125 -26.73 -11.11 -8.18
CA GLN A 125 -26.35 -10.76 -9.56
C GLN A 125 -27.54 -10.27 -10.40
N ASP A 126 -28.74 -10.75 -10.09
CA ASP A 126 -29.97 -10.38 -10.80
C ASP A 126 -30.58 -9.06 -10.29
N ASP A 127 -30.12 -8.54 -9.15
CA ASP A 127 -30.64 -7.30 -8.59
C ASP A 127 -30.04 -6.07 -9.30
N PRO A 128 -30.84 -5.00 -9.48
CA PRO A 128 -30.32 -3.75 -10.03
C PRO A 128 -29.34 -3.10 -9.04
N TRP A 129 -28.29 -2.48 -9.58
CA TRP A 129 -27.40 -1.63 -8.80
C TRP A 129 -28.17 -0.47 -8.19
N THR A 130 -28.06 -0.32 -6.88
CA THR A 130 -28.69 0.77 -6.13
C THR A 130 -27.61 1.62 -5.50
N GLN A 131 -27.75 2.94 -5.59
CA GLN A 131 -26.82 3.86 -4.92
C GLN A 131 -26.90 3.64 -3.42
N VAL A 132 -25.74 3.52 -2.79
CA VAL A 132 -25.60 3.30 -1.35
C VAL A 132 -24.62 4.31 -0.78
N ASP A 133 -24.86 4.73 0.45
CA ASP A 133 -23.92 5.57 1.18
C ASP A 133 -22.76 4.68 1.66
N VAL A 134 -21.68 4.66 0.88
CA VAL A 134 -20.45 3.97 1.22
C VAL A 134 -19.46 5.04 1.60
N ALA A 135 -18.96 5.00 2.84
CA ALA A 135 -17.86 5.86 3.24
C ALA A 135 -16.60 5.43 2.46
N ALA A 136 -16.34 6.10 1.33
CA ALA A 136 -15.12 5.90 0.53
C ALA A 136 -13.85 6.12 1.36
N ASP A 137 -13.95 6.93 2.43
CA ASP A 137 -12.92 7.18 3.43
C ASP A 137 -12.49 5.93 4.22
N LEU A 138 -13.23 4.81 4.17
CA LEU A 138 -12.83 3.57 4.85
C LEU A 138 -11.59 2.90 4.24
N PHE A 139 -11.19 3.29 3.03
CA PHE A 139 -10.13 2.64 2.26
C PHE A 139 -8.98 3.59 1.85
N ALA A 140 -9.03 4.86 2.29
CA ALA A 140 -8.02 5.90 2.01
C ALA A 140 -6.95 6.01 3.11
#